data_AF-A0A6A6ZY11-F1
#
_entry.id   AF-A0A6A6ZY11-F1
#
_cell.length_a   1.000
_cell.length_b   1.000
_cell.length_c   1.000
_cell.angle_alpha   90.00
_cell.angle_beta   90.00
_cell.angle_gamma   90.00
#
_symmetry.space_group_name_H-M   'P 1'
#
loop_
_entity.id
_entity.type
_entity.pdbx_description
1 polymer ?
#
loop_
_entity_poly.entity_id
_entity_poly.type
_entity_poly.pdbx_seq_one_letter_code
_entity_poly.pdbx_strand_id
1 'polypeptide(L)'
;MLLQLLTLTVLHAQDVLAQASGSKLGSDMFIRFGCSQLVVERTDPLVTPGINPSPHMHQIVGGNSFNLTMDPFTIDPPTQSSCTSCLYKEDTSNYWTASIYFKSPENGTFKRIPQKANGRQNGTLLEQDGGLTIYYMRPFSGSSKKTTAMKPGFRMLAGDPNLRTKTGKSPGICHRCLSASEAIMGGNGAPCTGKDTSEFPTTPCPGGIRATIIFPSCWDGVNLDSPDHKSHVAYEPGNSALAGDKCPSTHPVRIPQVMYEIMFDTSQFADPKYFKDGKQPLVYSFGDSTGHGAHGDYLFGWKGDSLQQSLDQLGKKCGSEYCDQVLSIQSGPAAIACTKAQQAKEDIGATTWLKELPGGVMVA
;
A
#
# COMPACT_ATOMS: atom_id res chain seq x y z
N MET A 1 1.65 4.95 66.88
CA MET A 1 1.38 5.64 65.60
C MET A 1 1.40 4.59 64.50
N LEU A 2 0.32 4.55 63.74
CA LEU A 2 -0.12 3.44 62.89
C LEU A 2 0.71 3.35 61.59
N LEU A 3 1.03 2.11 61.20
CA LEU A 3 1.61 1.72 59.91
C LEU A 3 0.61 2.01 58.77
N GLN A 4 1.03 2.64 57.69
CA GLN A 4 0.32 2.62 56.41
C GLN A 4 1.29 2.20 55.31
N LEU A 5 1.20 0.93 54.90
CA LEU A 5 1.75 0.42 53.65
C LEU A 5 0.89 0.95 52.49
N LEU A 6 1.47 1.74 51.59
CA LEU A 6 0.91 1.94 50.26
C LEU A 6 1.24 0.72 49.38
N THR A 7 0.23 -0.05 49.04
CA THR A 7 0.28 -1.07 47.98
C THR A 7 0.20 -0.37 46.62
N LEU A 8 1.34 -0.29 45.92
CA LEU A 8 1.38 0.10 44.51
C LEU A 8 0.86 -1.06 43.67
N THR A 9 -0.31 -0.89 43.06
CA THR A 9 -0.83 -1.77 42.03
C THR A 9 -0.06 -1.52 40.72
N VAL A 10 0.77 -2.47 40.33
CA VAL A 10 1.47 -2.46 39.04
C VAL A 10 0.46 -2.86 37.96
N LEU A 11 -0.06 -1.87 37.22
CA LEU A 11 -0.72 -2.14 35.94
C LEU A 11 0.31 -2.79 34.99
N HIS A 12 0.04 -4.02 34.60
CA HIS A 12 0.80 -4.72 33.56
C HIS A 12 0.59 -4.01 32.22
N ALA A 13 1.64 -3.35 31.72
CA ALA A 13 1.70 -2.90 30.34
C ALA A 13 1.73 -4.14 29.42
N GLN A 14 0.79 -4.20 28.49
CA GLN A 14 0.71 -5.24 27.47
C GLN A 14 1.90 -5.14 26.51
N ASP A 15 2.61 -6.25 26.39
CA ASP A 15 3.49 -6.73 25.32
C ASP A 15 4.00 -5.69 24.31
N VAL A 16 5.18 -5.15 24.61
CA VAL A 16 6.11 -4.70 23.59
C VAL A 16 6.57 -5.95 22.83
N LEU A 17 6.09 -6.14 21.59
CA LEU A 17 6.71 -7.07 20.64
C LEU A 17 8.08 -6.52 20.25
N ALA A 18 9.03 -6.68 21.17
CA ALA A 18 10.45 -6.49 20.89
C ALA A 18 10.88 -7.60 19.92
N GLN A 19 11.35 -7.15 18.77
CA GLN A 19 12.05 -7.92 17.76
C GLN A 19 13.24 -8.62 18.39
N ALA A 20 13.07 -9.89 18.76
CA ALA A 20 14.14 -10.73 19.25
C ALA A 20 13.99 -12.14 18.68
N SER A 21 14.23 -12.28 17.38
CA SER A 21 14.84 -13.51 16.89
C SER A 21 16.03 -13.11 16.03
N GLY A 22 17.22 -13.63 16.34
CA GLY A 22 18.45 -13.45 15.57
C GLY A 22 18.43 -14.14 14.21
N SER A 23 17.27 -14.17 13.54
CA SER A 23 17.13 -14.66 12.18
C SER A 23 17.72 -13.61 11.24
N LYS A 24 18.62 -14.01 10.34
CA LYS A 24 19.12 -13.15 9.25
C LYS A 24 18.00 -12.66 8.32
N LEU A 25 16.80 -13.25 8.43
CA LEU A 25 15.64 -12.97 7.57
C LEU A 25 14.79 -11.81 8.09
N GLY A 26 15.03 -11.27 9.29
CA GLY A 26 14.18 -10.23 9.87
C GLY A 26 12.85 -10.79 10.36
N SER A 27 11.73 -10.09 10.10
CA SER A 27 10.39 -10.53 10.52
C SER A 27 9.97 -11.82 9.81
N ASP A 28 9.47 -12.77 10.59
CA ASP A 28 8.89 -14.02 10.12
C ASP A 28 7.38 -13.91 9.82
N MET A 29 6.79 -12.72 9.89
CA MET A 29 5.34 -12.52 9.69
C MET A 29 4.96 -12.19 8.24
N PHE A 30 5.91 -11.79 7.41
CA PHE A 30 5.61 -11.33 6.06
C PHE A 30 6.79 -11.46 5.13
N ILE A 31 6.49 -11.48 3.83
CA ILE A 31 7.44 -11.02 2.81
C ILE A 31 7.09 -9.56 2.47
N ARG A 32 8.12 -8.75 2.25
CA ARG A 32 8.01 -7.38 1.74
C ARG A 32 9.00 -7.16 0.61
N PHE A 33 8.62 -6.38 -0.39
CA PHE A 33 9.50 -6.11 -1.53
C PHE A 33 9.09 -4.83 -2.25
N GLY A 34 10.06 -4.22 -2.91
CA GLY A 34 9.85 -3.04 -3.73
C GLY A 34 9.30 -3.38 -5.11
N CYS A 35 8.41 -2.52 -5.60
CA CYS A 35 7.98 -2.48 -6.99
C CYS A 35 8.14 -1.06 -7.52
N SER A 36 8.93 -0.88 -8.58
CA SER A 36 9.15 0.41 -9.24
C SER A 36 7.91 0.86 -10.03
N GLN A 37 7.84 2.14 -10.36
CA GLN A 37 6.75 2.72 -11.14
C GLN A 37 6.67 2.06 -12.53
N LEU A 38 5.61 1.30 -12.80
CA LEU A 38 5.36 0.74 -14.13
C LEU A 38 4.85 1.85 -15.06
N VAL A 39 3.81 2.57 -14.61
CA VAL A 39 3.18 3.69 -15.34
C VAL A 39 2.34 4.52 -14.37
N VAL A 40 2.16 5.81 -14.68
CA VAL A 40 1.19 6.70 -14.01
C VAL A 40 0.21 7.16 -15.08
N GLU A 41 -1.04 6.77 -14.96
CA GLU A 41 -2.07 7.05 -15.97
C GLU A 41 -3.49 6.96 -15.41
N ARG A 42 -4.46 7.49 -16.16
CA ARG A 42 -5.91 7.32 -15.89
C ARG A 42 -6.44 6.06 -16.51
N THR A 43 -6.08 4.94 -15.91
CA THR A 43 -6.66 3.63 -16.20
C THR A 43 -7.00 2.93 -14.91
N ASP A 44 -8.13 2.25 -14.89
CA ASP A 44 -8.60 1.48 -13.75
C ASP A 44 -9.42 0.31 -14.25
N PRO A 45 -8.75 -0.79 -14.61
CA PRO A 45 -9.42 -1.95 -15.17
C PRO A 45 -10.20 -2.76 -14.13
N LEU A 46 -10.06 -2.46 -12.84
CA LEU A 46 -10.84 -3.09 -11.79
C LEU A 46 -12.22 -2.44 -11.73
N VAL A 47 -12.29 -1.12 -11.47
CA VAL A 47 -13.55 -0.41 -11.24
C VAL A 47 -14.20 0.07 -12.54
N THR A 48 -13.40 0.40 -13.56
CA THR A 48 -13.89 0.93 -14.85
C THR A 48 -13.27 0.20 -16.05
N PRO A 49 -13.48 -1.12 -16.17
CA PRO A 49 -12.88 -1.92 -17.24
C PRO A 49 -13.22 -1.38 -18.63
N GLY A 50 -12.19 -1.17 -19.44
CA GLY A 50 -12.27 -0.70 -20.83
C GLY A 50 -12.39 0.81 -20.99
N ILE A 51 -12.55 1.58 -19.91
CA ILE A 51 -12.67 3.04 -19.98
C ILE A 51 -11.26 3.66 -20.09
N ASN A 52 -11.07 4.47 -21.14
CA ASN A 52 -9.83 5.23 -21.37
C ASN A 52 -10.16 6.67 -21.81
N PRO A 53 -9.89 7.69 -20.99
CA PRO A 53 -9.31 7.62 -19.65
C PRO A 53 -10.34 7.35 -18.55
N SER A 54 -9.92 6.69 -17.47
CA SER A 54 -10.74 6.46 -16.26
C SER A 54 -10.96 7.77 -15.46
N PRO A 55 -11.85 7.77 -14.44
CA PRO A 55 -12.22 9.00 -13.73
C PRO A 55 -11.07 9.75 -13.05
N HIS A 56 -9.99 9.07 -12.64
CA HIS A 56 -8.88 9.71 -11.94
C HIS A 56 -7.55 8.96 -12.10
N MET A 57 -6.44 9.65 -11.77
CA MET A 57 -5.07 9.20 -12.02
C MET A 57 -4.58 8.19 -11.00
N HIS A 58 -4.00 7.09 -11.47
CA HIS A 58 -3.37 6.06 -10.66
C HIS A 58 -1.86 6.01 -10.88
N GLN A 59 -1.16 5.52 -9.87
CA GLN A 59 0.23 5.06 -9.97
C GLN A 59 0.20 3.55 -9.91
N ILE A 60 0.68 2.90 -10.96
CA ILE A 60 0.57 1.45 -11.16
C ILE A 60 1.96 0.83 -11.09
N VAL A 61 2.05 -0.34 -10.44
CA VAL A 61 3.25 -1.18 -10.40
C VAL A 61 2.88 -2.64 -10.68
N GLY A 62 3.88 -3.48 -10.99
CA GLY A 62 3.71 -4.91 -11.20
C GLY A 62 4.01 -5.38 -12.63
N GLY A 63 3.30 -6.41 -13.08
CA GLY A 63 3.46 -7.00 -14.41
C GLY A 63 3.09 -6.05 -15.56
N ASN A 64 3.87 -6.07 -16.66
CA ASN A 64 3.63 -5.18 -17.80
C ASN A 64 2.46 -5.59 -18.71
N SER A 65 1.81 -6.73 -18.43
CA SER A 65 0.55 -7.11 -19.06
C SER A 65 -0.64 -6.24 -18.65
N PHE A 66 -0.47 -5.34 -17.66
CA PHE A 66 -1.49 -4.38 -17.23
C PHE A 66 -2.13 -3.67 -18.44
N ASN A 67 -3.45 -3.67 -18.52
CA ASN A 67 -4.21 -3.16 -19.68
C ASN A 67 -5.57 -2.61 -19.23
N LEU A 68 -6.32 -1.97 -20.13
CA LEU A 68 -7.59 -1.29 -19.83
C LEU A 68 -8.71 -2.19 -19.31
N THR A 69 -8.74 -3.47 -19.67
CA THR A 69 -9.88 -4.37 -19.34
C THR A 69 -9.56 -5.41 -18.28
N MET A 70 -8.29 -5.84 -18.13
CA MET A 70 -7.82 -6.92 -17.24
C MET A 70 -8.89 -7.96 -16.96
N ASP A 71 -9.52 -8.58 -17.96
CA ASP A 71 -10.60 -9.56 -17.74
C ASP A 71 -9.99 -10.88 -17.21
N PRO A 72 -10.46 -11.43 -16.06
CA PRO A 72 -9.82 -12.59 -15.45
C PRO A 72 -9.96 -13.88 -16.28
N PHE A 73 -10.89 -13.91 -17.23
CA PHE A 73 -11.10 -15.07 -18.10
C PHE A 73 -10.20 -15.06 -19.34
N THR A 74 -9.58 -13.92 -19.67
CA THR A 74 -8.77 -13.76 -20.88
C THR A 74 -7.36 -13.24 -20.61
N ILE A 75 -7.15 -12.58 -19.47
CA ILE A 75 -5.87 -12.01 -19.05
C ILE A 75 -5.35 -12.76 -17.83
N ASP A 76 -4.23 -13.44 -18.02
CA ASP A 76 -3.47 -14.12 -16.97
C ASP A 76 -2.09 -13.44 -16.85
N PRO A 77 -1.88 -12.54 -15.86
CA PRO A 77 -0.65 -11.78 -15.76
C PRO A 77 0.64 -12.62 -15.75
N PRO A 78 0.70 -13.78 -15.03
CA PRO A 78 1.88 -14.66 -15.02
C PRO A 78 2.34 -15.16 -16.38
N THR A 79 1.43 -15.33 -17.34
CA THR A 79 1.76 -15.84 -18.68
C THR A 79 1.87 -14.75 -19.73
N GLN A 80 1.28 -13.57 -19.49
CA GLN A 80 1.24 -12.48 -20.46
C GLN A 80 2.26 -11.37 -20.17
N SER A 81 2.75 -11.25 -18.93
CA SER A 81 3.80 -10.29 -18.59
C SER A 81 5.17 -10.78 -19.06
N SER A 82 5.87 -9.95 -19.84
CA SER A 82 7.27 -10.21 -20.23
C SER A 82 8.26 -9.71 -19.18
N CYS A 83 7.83 -8.81 -18.29
CA CYS A 83 8.58 -8.32 -17.14
C CYS A 83 7.61 -7.90 -16.02
N THR A 84 8.15 -7.72 -14.82
CA THR A 84 7.45 -7.10 -13.67
C THR A 84 8.32 -6.00 -13.09
N SER A 85 7.71 -4.91 -12.63
CA SER A 85 8.42 -3.84 -11.93
C SER A 85 8.73 -4.18 -10.46
N CYS A 86 8.33 -5.36 -9.99
CA CYS A 86 8.58 -5.89 -8.65
C CYS A 86 9.87 -6.71 -8.54
N LEU A 87 10.51 -6.76 -7.36
CA LEU A 87 11.77 -7.50 -7.18
C LEU A 87 11.66 -9.03 -7.32
N TYR A 88 10.53 -9.64 -6.96
CA TYR A 88 10.30 -11.08 -7.16
C TYR A 88 9.75 -11.33 -8.57
N LYS A 89 10.45 -12.17 -9.35
CA LYS A 89 10.09 -12.43 -10.75
C LYS A 89 8.77 -13.18 -10.89
N GLU A 90 8.42 -13.96 -9.88
CA GLU A 90 7.18 -14.73 -9.84
C GLU A 90 5.94 -13.86 -9.57
N ASP A 91 6.12 -12.62 -9.11
CA ASP A 91 5.02 -11.68 -8.88
C ASP A 91 4.81 -10.77 -10.08
N THR A 92 3.77 -11.08 -10.87
CA THR A 92 3.26 -10.25 -11.97
C THR A 92 1.90 -9.65 -11.65
N SER A 93 1.48 -9.69 -10.38
CA SER A 93 0.29 -9.00 -9.90
C SER A 93 0.35 -7.53 -10.26
N ASN A 94 -0.82 -6.88 -10.37
CA ASN A 94 -0.88 -5.43 -10.50
C ASN A 94 -1.44 -4.80 -9.24
N TYR A 95 -0.81 -3.70 -8.84
CA TYR A 95 -1.13 -2.94 -7.65
C TYR A 95 -1.18 -1.48 -8.04
N TRP A 96 -2.25 -0.78 -7.66
CA TRP A 96 -2.32 0.65 -7.91
C TRP A 96 -3.07 1.42 -6.83
N THR A 97 -2.78 2.71 -6.77
CA THR A 97 -3.40 3.67 -5.86
C THR A 97 -3.36 5.06 -6.48
N ALA A 98 -4.17 5.97 -5.95
CA ALA A 98 -4.25 7.35 -6.41
C ALA A 98 -2.93 8.12 -6.25
N SER A 99 -2.64 9.01 -7.20
CA SER A 99 -1.58 10.01 -7.09
C SER A 99 -1.94 11.11 -6.10
N ILE A 100 -0.94 11.68 -5.42
CA ILE A 100 -1.08 12.94 -4.68
C ILE A 100 -0.55 14.09 -5.53
N TYR A 101 -1.24 15.22 -5.49
CA TYR A 101 -0.82 16.49 -6.06
C TYR A 101 -0.66 17.54 -4.97
N PHE A 102 0.33 18.41 -5.11
CA PHE A 102 0.39 19.69 -4.43
C PHE A 102 -0.44 20.71 -5.22
N LYS A 103 -1.46 21.28 -4.58
CA LYS A 103 -2.24 22.41 -5.08
C LYS A 103 -1.61 23.70 -4.54
N SER A 104 -0.96 24.46 -5.41
CA SER A 104 -0.28 25.71 -5.06
C SER A 104 -1.25 26.71 -4.43
N PRO A 105 -1.01 27.12 -3.18
CA PRO A 105 -1.80 28.20 -2.56
C PRO A 105 -1.58 29.57 -3.23
N GLU A 106 -0.54 29.71 -4.06
CA GLU A 106 -0.18 30.99 -4.70
C GLU A 106 -1.03 31.27 -5.95
N ASN A 107 -1.40 30.24 -6.70
CA ASN A 107 -2.12 30.40 -7.98
C ASN A 107 -3.12 29.28 -8.31
N GLY A 108 -3.31 28.31 -7.41
CA GLY A 108 -4.24 27.20 -7.59
C GLY A 108 -3.79 26.09 -8.54
N THR A 109 -2.60 26.17 -9.14
CA THR A 109 -2.08 25.14 -10.05
C THR A 109 -1.64 23.88 -9.30
N PHE A 110 -1.55 22.76 -10.01
CA PHE A 110 -1.27 21.44 -9.44
C PHE A 110 0.07 20.89 -9.90
N LYS A 111 0.79 20.24 -9.00
CA LYS A 111 2.04 19.54 -9.29
C LYS A 111 1.97 18.15 -8.70
N ARG A 112 2.24 17.09 -9.47
CA ARG A 112 2.22 15.74 -8.93
C ARG A 112 3.36 15.58 -7.92
N ILE A 113 3.05 15.01 -6.76
CA ILE A 113 4.05 14.61 -5.78
C ILE A 113 4.70 13.30 -6.28
N PRO A 114 6.03 13.27 -6.48
CA PRO A 114 6.71 12.04 -6.87
C PRO A 114 6.72 11.03 -5.72
N GLN A 115 6.78 9.75 -6.06
CA GLN A 115 7.11 8.69 -5.12
C GLN A 115 8.63 8.54 -5.01
N LYS A 116 9.13 8.04 -3.89
CA LYS A 116 10.53 7.66 -3.69
C LYS A 116 10.63 6.22 -3.18
N ALA A 117 11.83 5.66 -3.26
CA ALA A 117 12.10 4.35 -2.71
C ALA A 117 11.88 4.32 -1.19
N ASN A 118 11.36 3.20 -0.71
CA ASN A 118 11.28 2.88 0.71
C ASN A 118 12.58 2.20 1.16
N GLY A 119 13.00 2.47 2.39
CA GLY A 119 14.17 1.88 2.99
C GLY A 119 13.98 0.40 3.33
N ARG A 120 15.08 -0.33 3.23
CA ARG A 120 15.28 -1.69 3.70
C ARG A 120 15.41 -1.73 5.22
N GLN A 121 15.13 -2.89 5.82
CA GLN A 121 15.22 -3.03 7.29
C GLN A 121 16.62 -2.74 7.86
N ASN A 122 17.67 -2.81 7.05
CA ASN A 122 19.04 -2.48 7.45
C ASN A 122 19.43 -1.00 7.24
N GLY A 123 18.48 -0.11 6.91
CA GLY A 123 18.78 1.31 6.70
C GLY A 123 19.24 1.69 5.29
N THR A 124 19.29 0.74 4.35
CA THR A 124 19.67 1.02 2.95
C THR A 124 18.45 1.29 2.09
N LEU A 125 18.58 1.99 0.96
CA LEU A 125 17.45 2.18 0.06
C LEU A 125 17.21 0.91 -0.77
N LEU A 126 15.94 0.57 -1.01
CA LEU A 126 15.60 -0.34 -2.10
C LEU A 126 15.99 0.32 -3.42
N GLU A 127 16.67 -0.41 -4.30
CA GLU A 127 16.95 0.07 -5.65
C GLU A 127 15.64 0.03 -6.46
N GLN A 128 14.96 1.17 -6.45
CA GLN A 128 13.58 1.34 -6.92
C GLN A 128 13.41 2.79 -7.41
N ASP A 129 12.66 2.98 -8.49
CA ASP A 129 12.26 4.31 -8.97
C ASP A 129 10.76 4.52 -8.71
N GLY A 130 10.43 5.47 -7.82
CA GLY A 130 9.06 5.71 -7.37
C GLY A 130 8.38 4.44 -6.84
N GLY A 131 7.09 4.24 -7.12
CA GLY A 131 6.41 2.97 -6.93
C GLY A 131 5.92 2.67 -5.50
N LEU A 132 5.76 1.38 -5.19
CA LEU A 132 5.14 0.86 -3.95
C LEU A 132 6.06 -0.15 -3.28
N THR A 133 6.02 -0.26 -1.96
CA THR A 133 6.47 -1.47 -1.25
C THR A 133 5.27 -2.33 -0.94
N ILE A 134 5.30 -3.57 -1.40
CA ILE A 134 4.21 -4.54 -1.24
C ILE A 134 4.57 -5.51 -0.12
N TYR A 135 3.57 -5.83 0.71
CA TYR A 135 3.65 -6.81 1.76
C TYR A 135 2.60 -7.89 1.55
N TYR A 136 2.99 -9.15 1.80
CA TYR A 136 2.07 -10.26 2.00
C TYR A 136 2.29 -10.80 3.40
N MET A 137 1.31 -10.58 4.28
CA MET A 137 1.46 -10.80 5.71
C MET A 137 0.59 -11.96 6.19
N ARG A 138 1.14 -12.81 7.04
CA ARG A 138 0.39 -13.80 7.82
C ARG A 138 -0.18 -13.15 9.09
N PRO A 139 -1.13 -13.79 9.80
CA PRO A 139 -1.64 -13.31 11.09
C PRO A 139 -0.56 -12.86 12.08
N PHE A 140 -0.64 -11.64 12.59
CA PHE A 140 0.30 -11.10 13.58
C PHE A 140 0.01 -11.59 15.00
N SER A 141 -1.26 -11.85 15.32
CA SER A 141 -1.71 -12.37 16.62
C SER A 141 -2.48 -13.69 16.46
N GLY A 142 -2.88 -14.27 17.59
CA GLY A 142 -3.57 -15.55 17.62
C GLY A 142 -2.66 -16.78 17.53
N SER A 143 -3.28 -17.94 17.46
CA SER A 143 -2.63 -19.26 17.55
C SER A 143 -2.31 -19.88 16.19
N SER A 144 -3.11 -19.58 15.17
CA SER A 144 -2.94 -20.11 13.82
C SER A 144 -2.21 -19.12 12.92
N LYS A 145 -1.10 -19.57 12.31
CA LYS A 145 -0.43 -18.83 11.23
C LYS A 145 -0.82 -19.32 9.84
N LYS A 146 -1.78 -20.26 9.76
CA LYS A 146 -2.23 -20.84 8.50
C LYS A 146 -2.82 -19.75 7.61
N THR A 147 -2.25 -19.63 6.42
CA THR A 147 -2.60 -18.60 5.45
C THR A 147 -2.68 -19.27 4.08
N THR A 148 -3.76 -19.01 3.36
CA THR A 148 -4.01 -19.58 2.02
C THR A 148 -3.74 -18.51 0.97
N ALA A 149 -2.86 -18.77 0.03
CA ALA A 149 -2.62 -17.85 -1.07
C ALA A 149 -3.89 -17.62 -1.90
N MET A 150 -4.05 -16.40 -2.41
CA MET A 150 -5.06 -16.07 -3.40
C MET A 150 -4.84 -16.88 -4.70
N LYS A 151 -5.86 -16.95 -5.55
CA LYS A 151 -5.87 -17.77 -6.77
C LYS A 151 -5.87 -16.89 -8.03
N PRO A 152 -5.48 -17.42 -9.20
CA PRO A 152 -5.66 -16.73 -10.48
C PRO A 152 -7.08 -16.19 -10.65
N GLY A 153 -7.20 -14.94 -11.09
CA GLY A 153 -8.47 -14.24 -11.19
C GLY A 153 -8.91 -13.48 -9.94
N PHE A 154 -8.23 -13.65 -8.80
CA PHE A 154 -8.57 -12.96 -7.55
C PHE A 154 -8.32 -11.44 -7.62
N ARG A 155 -9.25 -10.64 -7.10
CA ARG A 155 -9.20 -9.17 -7.13
C ARG A 155 -9.79 -8.60 -5.87
N MET A 156 -9.33 -7.42 -5.45
CA MET A 156 -9.99 -6.71 -4.36
C MET A 156 -9.67 -5.22 -4.38
N LEU A 157 -10.58 -4.45 -3.79
CA LEU A 157 -10.46 -3.01 -3.56
C LEU A 157 -10.47 -2.73 -2.06
N ALA A 158 -9.47 -1.98 -1.57
CA ALA A 158 -9.44 -1.49 -0.19
C ALA A 158 -9.62 0.03 -0.17
N GLY A 159 -10.37 0.55 0.82
CA GLY A 159 -10.63 1.99 0.94
C GLY A 159 -11.94 2.45 0.32
N ASP A 160 -12.17 3.76 0.32
CA ASP A 160 -13.35 4.39 -0.27
C ASP A 160 -13.01 5.79 -0.80
N PRO A 161 -12.91 6.00 -2.12
CA PRO A 161 -12.59 7.30 -2.72
C PRO A 161 -13.63 8.40 -2.46
N ASN A 162 -14.80 8.07 -1.90
CA ASN A 162 -15.83 9.05 -1.54
C ASN A 162 -15.72 9.52 -0.09
N LEU A 163 -14.86 8.91 0.73
CA LEU A 163 -14.72 9.26 2.13
C LEU A 163 -14.04 10.63 2.30
N ARG A 164 -14.67 11.54 3.03
CA ARG A 164 -14.15 12.90 3.32
C ARG A 164 -14.05 13.22 4.81
N THR A 165 -14.40 12.27 5.66
CA THR A 165 -14.37 12.46 7.12
C THR A 165 -13.83 11.22 7.82
N LYS A 166 -13.51 11.39 9.10
CA LYS A 166 -13.10 10.30 9.98
C LYS A 166 -14.22 9.27 10.22
N THR A 167 -15.49 9.61 9.97
CA THR A 167 -16.64 8.72 10.18
C THR A 167 -16.77 7.76 9.02
N GLY A 168 -16.82 6.45 9.27
CA GLY A 168 -16.86 5.44 8.19
C GLY A 168 -15.48 4.98 7.72
N LYS A 169 -14.45 5.09 8.56
CA LYS A 169 -13.08 4.65 8.24
C LYS A 169 -13.06 3.26 7.60
N SER A 170 -12.37 3.15 6.46
CA SER A 170 -11.81 1.87 6.04
C SER A 170 -10.64 1.52 6.98
N PRO A 171 -10.68 0.39 7.70
CA PRO A 171 -9.58 -0.02 8.56
C PRO A 171 -8.25 -0.05 7.80
N GLY A 172 -7.18 0.45 8.42
CA GLY A 172 -5.83 0.30 7.90
C GLY A 172 -5.46 1.21 6.72
N ILE A 173 -6.11 2.37 6.58
CA ILE A 173 -5.71 3.44 5.67
C ILE A 173 -5.24 4.65 6.46
N CYS A 174 -4.00 5.08 6.23
CA CYS A 174 -3.38 6.12 7.02
C CYS A 174 -2.16 6.79 6.39
N HIS A 175 -1.76 7.91 6.97
CA HIS A 175 -0.63 8.75 6.61
C HIS A 175 0.26 8.97 7.83
N ARG A 176 1.57 8.88 7.63
CA ARG A 176 2.59 9.30 8.59
C ARG A 176 3.40 10.44 8.00
N CYS A 177 3.43 11.56 8.72
CA CYS A 177 4.33 12.67 8.42
C CYS A 177 5.74 12.33 8.90
N LEU A 178 6.72 12.32 8.00
CA LEU A 178 8.09 11.94 8.32
C LEU A 178 8.97 13.18 8.54
N SER A 179 9.80 13.12 9.58
CA SER A 179 10.92 14.04 9.72
C SER A 179 12.02 13.72 8.71
N ALA A 180 12.93 14.67 8.46
CA ALA A 180 13.98 14.50 7.46
C ALA A 180 14.87 13.26 7.71
N SER A 181 15.13 12.91 8.97
CA SER A 181 15.91 11.71 9.34
C SER A 181 15.16 10.41 9.10
N GLU A 182 13.83 10.44 8.97
CA GLU A 182 12.99 9.26 8.71
C GLU A 182 12.74 9.03 7.21
N ALA A 183 13.32 9.88 6.35
CA ALA A 183 13.08 9.89 4.90
C ALA A 183 13.35 8.55 4.20
N ILE A 184 14.25 7.73 4.75
CA ILE A 184 14.60 6.39 4.26
C ILE A 184 13.70 5.34 4.91
N MET A 185 13.65 5.29 6.24
CA MET A 185 13.04 4.18 6.97
C MET A 185 11.52 4.25 7.13
N GLY A 186 10.88 5.36 6.76
CA GLY A 186 9.41 5.50 6.90
C GLY A 186 8.95 5.66 8.36
N GLY A 187 9.86 6.01 9.26
CA GLY A 187 9.61 6.17 10.69
C GLY A 187 9.43 4.85 11.44
N ASN A 188 9.33 4.93 12.77
CA ASN A 188 9.27 3.75 13.64
C ASN A 188 7.84 3.34 14.00
N GLY A 189 7.64 2.05 14.23
CA GLY A 189 6.38 1.49 14.74
C GLY A 189 5.42 1.03 13.64
N ALA A 190 4.41 0.26 14.05
CA ALA A 190 3.44 -0.37 13.15
C ALA A 190 2.65 0.67 12.32
N PRO A 191 2.24 0.31 11.09
CA PRO A 191 1.39 1.16 10.28
C PRO A 191 0.02 1.36 10.91
N CYS A 192 -0.57 2.51 10.67
CA CYS A 192 -1.88 2.94 11.14
C CYS A 192 -2.03 2.85 12.66
N THR A 193 -0.93 3.15 13.36
CA THR A 193 -0.90 3.26 14.83
C THR A 193 -0.19 4.55 15.25
N GLY A 194 -0.33 4.90 16.54
CA GLY A 194 0.40 6.00 17.15
C GLY A 194 0.08 7.35 16.49
N LYS A 195 1.07 7.91 15.78
CA LYS A 195 0.99 9.23 15.13
C LYS A 195 0.35 9.19 13.74
N ASP A 196 -0.14 8.04 13.29
CA ASP A 196 -0.72 7.89 11.96
C ASP A 196 -2.14 8.46 11.92
N THR A 197 -2.42 9.23 10.88
CA THR A 197 -3.72 9.89 10.68
C THR A 197 -4.42 9.34 9.45
N SER A 198 -5.75 9.32 9.45
CA SER A 198 -6.51 8.93 8.26
C SER A 198 -6.50 10.05 7.22
N GLU A 199 -6.42 11.29 7.68
CA GLU A 199 -6.32 12.52 6.94
C GLU A 199 -4.87 12.83 6.56
N PHE A 200 -4.69 13.74 5.60
CA PHE A 200 -3.38 14.30 5.28
C PHE A 200 -2.78 15.04 6.48
N PRO A 201 -1.46 14.91 6.73
CA PRO A 201 -0.78 15.69 7.75
C PRO A 201 -0.96 17.19 7.53
N THR A 202 -1.30 17.90 8.61
CA THR A 202 -1.51 19.35 8.60
C THR A 202 -0.24 20.14 8.91
N THR A 203 0.91 19.46 8.91
CA THR A 203 2.24 20.03 9.17
C THR A 203 3.19 19.64 8.04
N PRO A 204 4.24 20.43 7.78
CA PRO A 204 5.24 20.05 6.79
C PRO A 204 5.91 18.72 7.11
N CYS A 205 6.05 17.86 6.10
CA CYS A 205 6.71 16.57 6.21
C CYS A 205 8.01 16.59 5.39
N PRO A 206 9.13 17.08 5.95
CA PRO A 206 10.39 17.23 5.22
C PRO A 206 11.01 15.87 4.83
N GLY A 207 10.66 14.80 5.53
CA GLY A 207 11.02 13.43 5.15
C GLY A 207 10.05 12.77 4.18
N GLY A 208 9.01 13.49 3.72
CA GLY A 208 7.92 12.92 2.93
C GLY A 208 6.74 12.43 3.76
N ILE A 209 5.73 11.93 3.06
CA ILE A 209 4.57 11.28 3.67
C ILE A 209 4.65 9.80 3.34
N ARG A 210 4.55 8.95 4.37
CA ARG A 210 4.28 7.53 4.18
C ARG A 210 2.79 7.30 4.22
N ALA A 211 2.19 6.93 3.09
CA ALA A 211 0.82 6.45 3.04
C ALA A 211 0.81 4.93 3.14
N THR A 212 -0.19 4.40 3.83
CA THR A 212 -0.38 2.96 3.97
C THR A 212 -1.82 2.60 3.63
N ILE A 213 -1.99 1.55 2.83
CA ILE A 213 -3.28 0.95 2.50
C ILE A 213 -3.20 -0.52 2.84
N ILE A 214 -4.04 -0.97 3.78
CA ILE A 214 -4.11 -2.36 4.21
C ILE A 214 -5.42 -2.97 3.71
N PHE A 215 -5.30 -4.12 3.07
CA PHE A 215 -6.42 -4.84 2.50
C PHE A 215 -7.10 -5.77 3.51
N PRO A 216 -8.34 -6.19 3.21
CA PRO A 216 -8.96 -7.35 3.84
C PRO A 216 -8.05 -8.59 3.87
N SER A 217 -8.29 -9.47 4.84
CA SER A 217 -7.46 -10.68 5.05
C SER A 217 -8.27 -11.95 5.29
N CYS A 218 -9.58 -11.89 5.11
CA CYS A 218 -10.51 -12.99 5.18
C CYS A 218 -11.28 -13.08 3.88
N TRP A 219 -11.46 -14.28 3.35
CA TRP A 219 -12.12 -14.58 2.08
C TRP A 219 -13.30 -15.53 2.29
N ASP A 220 -14.37 -15.36 1.53
CA ASP A 220 -15.57 -16.23 1.57
C ASP A 220 -15.30 -17.68 1.16
N GLY A 221 -14.16 -17.94 0.52
CA GLY A 221 -13.75 -19.29 0.09
C GLY A 221 -14.36 -19.71 -1.25
N VAL A 222 -15.16 -18.85 -1.88
CA VAL A 222 -15.95 -19.16 -3.07
C VAL A 222 -15.65 -18.19 -4.21
N ASN A 223 -15.82 -16.88 -3.98
CA ASN A 223 -15.81 -15.88 -5.04
C ASN A 223 -14.43 -15.23 -5.16
N LEU A 224 -13.82 -15.30 -6.35
CA LEU A 224 -12.52 -14.66 -6.60
C LEU A 224 -12.63 -13.13 -6.73
N ASP A 225 -13.83 -12.65 -7.00
CA ASP A 225 -14.18 -11.23 -7.07
C ASP A 225 -15.68 -11.06 -6.77
N SER A 226 -16.10 -9.85 -6.47
CA SER A 226 -17.51 -9.47 -6.33
C SER A 226 -17.79 -8.21 -7.15
N PRO A 227 -19.05 -7.89 -7.50
CA PRO A 227 -19.36 -6.71 -8.32
C PRO A 227 -18.86 -5.37 -7.74
N ASP A 228 -18.64 -5.31 -6.43
CA ASP A 228 -18.10 -4.16 -5.71
C ASP A 228 -16.61 -4.32 -5.33
N HIS A 229 -15.98 -5.43 -5.73
CA HIS A 229 -14.62 -5.84 -5.40
C HIS A 229 -14.30 -5.92 -3.90
N LYS A 230 -15.34 -5.98 -3.06
CA LYS A 230 -15.25 -5.89 -1.59
C LYS A 230 -16.03 -6.98 -0.87
N SER A 231 -17.26 -7.26 -1.28
CA SER A 231 -18.18 -8.14 -0.55
C SER A 231 -17.74 -9.61 -0.40
N HIS A 232 -16.79 -10.08 -1.23
CA HIS A 232 -16.22 -11.43 -1.13
C HIS A 232 -15.03 -11.53 -0.15
N VAL A 233 -14.58 -10.39 0.38
CA VAL A 233 -13.50 -10.30 1.36
C VAL A 233 -13.92 -9.51 2.60
N ALA A 234 -13.28 -9.76 3.73
CA ALA A 234 -13.53 -9.07 4.98
C ALA A 234 -12.24 -8.76 5.74
N TYR A 235 -12.26 -7.66 6.49
CA TYR A 235 -11.29 -7.42 7.55
C TYR A 235 -11.57 -8.37 8.74
N GLU A 236 -10.54 -8.61 9.55
CA GLU A 236 -10.71 -9.34 10.81
C GLU A 236 -11.66 -8.58 11.76
N PRO A 237 -12.51 -9.29 12.54
CA PRO A 237 -13.31 -8.68 13.60
C PRO A 237 -12.45 -7.93 14.63
N GLY A 238 -12.80 -6.68 14.91
CA GLY A 238 -12.07 -5.83 15.86
C GLY A 238 -11.33 -4.65 15.21
N ASN A 239 -11.31 -4.58 13.87
CA ASN A 239 -10.79 -3.44 13.10
C ASN A 239 -9.33 -3.05 13.42
N SER A 240 -8.52 -4.01 13.88
CA SER A 240 -7.07 -3.83 13.93
C SER A 240 -6.51 -3.65 12.52
N ALA A 241 -5.57 -2.72 12.34
CA ALA A 241 -4.92 -2.52 11.05
C ALA A 241 -4.17 -3.78 10.61
N LEU A 242 -3.35 -4.35 11.50
CA LEU A 242 -2.69 -5.63 11.29
C LEU A 242 -3.56 -6.77 11.84
N ALA A 243 -3.94 -7.69 10.96
CA ALA A 243 -4.85 -8.76 11.31
C ALA A 243 -4.17 -9.87 12.13
N GLY A 244 -4.88 -10.39 13.13
CA GLY A 244 -4.69 -11.66 13.80
C GLY A 244 -5.23 -12.83 13.00
N ASP A 245 -5.54 -13.94 13.68
CA ASP A 245 -5.88 -15.22 13.05
C ASP A 245 -7.39 -15.43 12.87
N LYS A 246 -8.24 -14.53 13.37
CA LYS A 246 -9.71 -14.70 13.33
C LYS A 246 -10.35 -14.17 12.05
N CYS A 247 -11.24 -14.96 11.48
CA CYS A 247 -12.08 -14.52 10.37
C CYS A 247 -13.58 -14.61 10.73
N PRO A 248 -14.43 -13.74 10.16
CA PRO A 248 -15.87 -13.88 10.28
C PRO A 248 -16.33 -15.23 9.73
N SER A 249 -17.43 -15.75 10.24
CA SER A 249 -18.02 -17.01 9.73
C SER A 249 -18.45 -16.92 8.26
N THR A 250 -18.76 -15.72 7.77
CA THR A 250 -19.08 -15.46 6.36
C THR A 250 -17.84 -15.46 5.45
N HIS A 251 -16.64 -15.30 6.02
CA HIS A 251 -15.37 -15.20 5.30
C HIS A 251 -14.31 -16.11 5.93
N PRO A 252 -14.54 -17.44 6.00
CA PRO A 252 -13.78 -18.31 6.89
C PRO A 252 -12.33 -18.58 6.45
N VAL A 253 -11.94 -18.20 5.22
CA VAL A 253 -10.61 -18.51 4.69
C VAL A 253 -9.65 -17.36 4.95
N ARG A 254 -8.62 -17.60 5.76
CA ARG A 254 -7.49 -16.67 5.94
C ARG A 254 -6.65 -16.59 4.66
N ILE A 255 -6.59 -15.40 4.06
CA ILE A 255 -5.67 -15.05 2.97
C ILE A 255 -4.55 -14.15 3.51
N PRO A 256 -3.37 -14.04 2.83
CA PRO A 256 -2.34 -13.13 3.31
C PRO A 256 -2.87 -11.70 3.22
N GLN A 257 -2.66 -10.92 4.27
CA GLN A 257 -3.04 -9.53 4.27
C GLN A 257 -2.08 -8.76 3.37
N VAL A 258 -2.60 -8.23 2.26
CA VAL A 258 -1.85 -7.35 1.38
C VAL A 258 -1.77 -5.96 2.02
N MET A 259 -0.60 -5.34 1.95
CA MET A 259 -0.43 -3.95 2.34
C MET A 259 0.48 -3.22 1.35
N TYR A 260 0.08 -1.99 1.03
CA TYR A 260 0.90 -1.04 0.30
C TYR A 260 1.52 -0.06 1.27
N GLU A 261 2.80 0.17 1.11
CA GLU A 261 3.51 1.27 1.74
C GLU A 261 4.06 2.17 0.62
N ILE A 262 3.61 3.42 0.64
CA ILE A 262 3.89 4.41 -0.41
C ILE A 262 4.63 5.58 0.20
N MET A 263 5.79 5.90 -0.34
CA MET A 263 6.62 7.01 0.12
C MET A 263 6.46 8.18 -0.85
N PHE A 264 5.64 9.16 -0.49
CA PHE A 264 5.47 10.40 -1.25
C PHE A 264 6.53 11.41 -0.84
N ASP A 265 7.32 11.91 -1.81
CA ASP A 265 8.33 12.91 -1.55
C ASP A 265 7.75 14.34 -1.57
N THR A 266 7.27 14.76 -0.41
CA THR A 266 6.76 16.12 -0.19
C THR A 266 7.84 17.12 0.22
N SER A 267 9.13 16.73 0.23
CA SER A 267 10.22 17.58 0.75
C SER A 267 10.30 18.94 0.04
N GLN A 268 10.06 18.95 -1.28
CA GLN A 268 10.06 20.15 -2.13
C GLN A 268 8.86 21.09 -1.85
N PHE A 269 7.85 20.59 -1.13
CA PHE A 269 6.59 21.29 -0.84
C PHE A 269 6.39 21.51 0.67
N ALA A 270 7.41 21.25 1.48
CA ALA A 270 7.35 21.30 2.93
C ALA A 270 7.62 22.71 3.51
N ASP A 271 7.31 23.78 2.76
CA ASP A 271 7.42 25.15 3.28
C ASP A 271 6.30 25.40 4.31
N PRO A 272 6.63 25.71 5.59
CA PRO A 272 5.64 25.98 6.63
C PRO A 272 4.60 27.05 6.27
N LYS A 273 4.92 27.98 5.34
CA LYS A 273 3.96 29.01 4.93
C LYS A 273 2.67 28.44 4.32
N TYR A 274 2.72 27.22 3.77
CA TYR A 274 1.57 26.53 3.16
C TYR A 274 0.74 25.70 4.16
N PHE A 275 1.21 25.55 5.40
CA PHE A 275 0.57 24.74 6.43
C PHE A 275 0.12 25.64 7.57
N LYS A 276 -1.12 26.16 7.50
CA LYS A 276 -1.67 27.14 8.44
C LYS A 276 -3.09 26.76 8.84
N ASP A 277 -3.46 27.06 10.08
CA ASP A 277 -4.81 26.85 10.61
C ASP A 277 -5.35 25.43 10.43
N GLY A 278 -4.46 24.43 10.56
CA GLY A 278 -4.79 23.01 10.35
C GLY A 278 -5.04 22.62 8.90
N LYS A 279 -4.71 23.48 7.93
CA LYS A 279 -4.83 23.20 6.48
C LYS A 279 -3.49 22.80 5.87
N GLN A 280 -3.59 22.09 4.75
CA GLN A 280 -2.46 21.54 4.01
C GLN A 280 -2.75 21.61 2.49
N PRO A 281 -1.73 21.68 1.62
CA PRO A 281 -1.88 21.94 0.19
C PRO A 281 -1.93 20.67 -0.70
N LEU A 282 -2.20 19.49 -0.14
CA LEU A 282 -2.22 18.22 -0.85
C LEU A 282 -3.64 17.81 -1.22
N VAL A 283 -3.76 17.12 -2.35
CA VAL A 283 -5.01 16.60 -2.87
C VAL A 283 -4.75 15.27 -3.59
N TYR A 284 -5.59 14.27 -3.36
CA TYR A 284 -5.57 13.06 -4.17
C TYR A 284 -6.09 13.33 -5.58
N SER A 285 -5.68 12.52 -6.55
CA SER A 285 -6.08 12.66 -7.95
C SER A 285 -7.59 12.57 -8.22
N PHE A 286 -8.36 11.97 -7.30
CA PHE A 286 -9.83 11.94 -7.32
C PHE A 286 -10.47 13.14 -6.58
N GLY A 287 -9.68 14.18 -6.29
CA GLY A 287 -10.17 15.45 -5.76
C GLY A 287 -10.30 15.52 -4.24
N ASP A 288 -9.93 14.47 -3.49
CA ASP A 288 -9.97 14.50 -2.03
C ASP A 288 -8.84 15.35 -1.44
N SER A 289 -9.23 16.48 -0.84
CA SER A 289 -8.32 17.39 -0.12
C SER A 289 -8.12 17.04 1.36
N THR A 290 -8.82 16.01 1.85
CA THR A 290 -8.80 15.59 3.26
C THR A 290 -7.84 14.44 3.51
N GLY A 291 -7.65 13.55 2.53
CA GLY A 291 -6.83 12.34 2.62
C GLY A 291 -7.60 11.09 3.05
N HIS A 292 -8.83 11.23 3.54
CA HIS A 292 -9.62 10.10 4.04
C HIS A 292 -10.00 9.08 2.97
N GLY A 293 -10.05 9.49 1.71
CA GLY A 293 -10.52 8.66 0.59
C GLY A 293 -9.46 7.78 -0.05
N ALA A 294 -8.25 7.71 0.52
CA ALA A 294 -7.20 6.85 -0.01
C ALA A 294 -7.73 5.40 -0.18
N HIS A 295 -7.32 4.77 -1.28
CA HIS A 295 -7.73 3.42 -1.65
C HIS A 295 -6.63 2.75 -2.45
N GLY A 296 -6.72 1.42 -2.58
CA GLY A 296 -5.82 0.65 -3.40
C GLY A 296 -6.53 -0.52 -4.06
N ASP A 297 -6.07 -0.84 -5.25
CA ASP A 297 -6.65 -1.83 -6.14
C ASP A 297 -5.65 -2.93 -6.42
N TYR A 298 -6.14 -4.16 -6.38
CA TYR A 298 -5.31 -5.34 -6.45
C TYR A 298 -5.85 -6.35 -7.45
N LEU A 299 -4.96 -6.85 -8.31
CA LEU A 299 -5.16 -8.01 -9.18
C LEU A 299 -4.07 -9.04 -8.89
N PHE A 300 -4.48 -10.26 -8.52
CA PHE A 300 -3.54 -11.35 -8.28
C PHE A 300 -2.86 -11.81 -9.58
N GLY A 301 -1.53 -11.97 -9.52
CA GLY A 301 -0.72 -12.43 -10.63
C GLY A 301 0.56 -13.12 -10.18
N TRP A 302 0.53 -13.91 -9.10
CA TRP A 302 1.67 -14.77 -8.75
C TRP A 302 1.71 -16.02 -9.62
N LYS A 303 2.91 -16.41 -10.05
CA LYS A 303 3.12 -17.59 -10.89
C LYS A 303 2.98 -18.89 -10.10
N GLY A 304 2.09 -19.77 -10.55
CA GLY A 304 1.92 -21.10 -9.95
C GLY A 304 1.56 -21.04 -8.47
N ASP A 305 2.24 -21.83 -7.65
CA ASP A 305 2.07 -21.88 -6.18
C ASP A 305 3.14 -21.08 -5.41
N SER A 306 3.95 -20.26 -6.10
CA SER A 306 5.09 -19.52 -5.53
C SER A 306 4.71 -18.68 -4.30
N LEU A 307 3.57 -17.99 -4.32
CA LEU A 307 3.09 -17.25 -3.15
C LEU A 307 2.82 -18.19 -1.96
N GLN A 308 2.14 -19.32 -2.17
CA GLN A 308 1.89 -20.28 -1.10
C GLN A 308 3.21 -20.84 -0.54
N GLN A 309 4.14 -21.22 -1.42
CA GLN A 309 5.47 -21.70 -1.00
C GLN A 309 6.21 -20.66 -0.17
N SER A 310 6.17 -19.38 -0.56
CA SER A 310 6.80 -18.30 0.19
C SER A 310 6.18 -18.12 1.59
N LEU A 311 4.84 -18.17 1.70
CA LEU A 311 4.11 -18.05 2.96
C LEU A 311 4.41 -19.22 3.90
N ASP A 312 4.48 -20.44 3.38
CA ASP A 312 4.79 -21.65 4.15
C ASP A 312 6.25 -21.67 4.66
N GLN A 313 7.14 -20.90 4.02
CA GLN A 313 8.55 -20.78 4.35
C GLN A 313 8.88 -19.56 5.21
N LEU A 314 7.88 -18.76 5.62
CA LEU A 314 8.06 -17.64 6.53
C LEU A 314 8.63 -18.07 7.89
N GLY A 315 9.77 -17.47 8.26
CA GLY A 315 10.56 -17.80 9.45
C GLY A 315 11.57 -18.93 9.26
N LYS A 316 11.63 -19.53 8.07
CA LYS A 316 12.56 -20.62 7.72
C LYS A 316 13.52 -20.22 6.60
N LYS A 317 12.94 -19.91 5.44
CA LYS A 317 13.67 -19.51 4.21
C LYS A 317 13.18 -18.18 3.64
N CYS A 318 12.04 -17.71 4.12
CA CYS A 318 11.48 -16.41 3.79
C CYS A 318 11.25 -15.58 5.04
N GLY A 319 11.35 -14.27 4.91
CA GLY A 319 11.06 -13.30 5.96
C GLY A 319 11.50 -11.93 5.53
N SER A 320 10.67 -10.92 5.79
CA SER A 320 10.92 -9.54 5.40
C SER A 320 11.30 -9.45 3.91
N GLU A 321 12.49 -8.94 3.60
CA GLU A 321 13.01 -8.77 2.24
C GLU A 321 13.78 -9.99 1.71
N TYR A 322 13.90 -11.04 2.50
CA TYR A 322 14.72 -12.20 2.20
C TYR A 322 13.81 -13.40 1.93
N CYS A 323 13.71 -13.80 0.67
CA CYS A 323 13.02 -15.03 0.26
C CYS A 323 13.69 -15.64 -0.99
N ASP A 324 14.97 -15.31 -1.22
CA ASP A 324 15.80 -15.74 -2.36
C ASP A 324 16.10 -17.24 -2.38
N GLN A 325 15.87 -17.94 -1.28
CA GLN A 325 15.94 -19.40 -1.20
C GLN A 325 14.68 -20.12 -1.71
N VAL A 326 13.62 -19.36 -2.01
CA VAL A 326 12.31 -19.89 -2.45
C VAL A 326 11.85 -19.20 -3.75
N LEU A 327 12.09 -17.90 -3.87
CA LEU A 327 11.70 -17.05 -4.99
C LEU A 327 12.92 -16.53 -5.74
N SER A 328 12.73 -16.20 -7.01
CA SER A 328 13.78 -15.60 -7.84
C SER A 328 13.76 -14.09 -7.73
N ILE A 329 14.85 -13.50 -7.24
CA ILE A 329 14.98 -12.03 -7.16
C ILE A 329 15.66 -11.51 -8.43
N GLN A 330 15.07 -10.48 -9.06
CA GLN A 330 15.73 -9.70 -10.11
C GLN A 330 16.51 -8.51 -9.54
N SER A 331 17.43 -7.96 -10.32
CA SER A 331 18.15 -6.75 -9.90
C SER A 331 17.22 -5.52 -9.90
N GLY A 332 17.56 -4.51 -9.09
CA GLY A 332 16.85 -3.23 -9.09
C GLY A 332 16.74 -2.59 -10.47
N PRO A 333 17.83 -2.50 -11.27
CA PRO A 333 17.76 -1.93 -12.61
C PRO A 333 16.84 -2.70 -13.56
N ALA A 334 16.74 -4.03 -13.42
CA ALA A 334 15.81 -4.82 -14.22
C ALA A 334 14.35 -4.53 -13.85
N ALA A 335 14.05 -4.40 -12.56
CA ALA A 335 12.73 -3.99 -12.07
C ALA A 335 12.38 -2.55 -12.50
N ILE A 336 13.32 -1.61 -12.40
CA ILE A 336 13.15 -0.21 -12.86
C ILE A 336 12.94 -0.13 -14.37
N ALA A 337 13.64 -0.96 -15.15
CA ALA A 337 13.50 -0.97 -16.60
C ALA A 337 12.14 -1.50 -17.08
N CYS A 338 11.41 -2.26 -16.26
CA CYS A 338 10.07 -2.73 -16.59
C CYS A 338 9.06 -1.58 -16.46
N THR A 339 8.85 -0.89 -17.58
CA THR A 339 7.95 0.25 -17.69
C THR A 339 6.88 -0.01 -18.76
N LYS A 340 5.79 0.76 -18.71
CA LYS A 340 4.76 0.79 -19.74
C LYS A 340 4.51 2.24 -20.17
N ALA A 341 4.35 2.46 -21.47
CA ALA A 341 3.87 3.75 -21.96
C ALA A 341 2.41 3.96 -21.53
N GLN A 342 2.04 5.22 -21.27
CA GLN A 342 0.64 5.56 -21.00
C GLN A 342 -0.28 5.12 -22.14
N GLN A 343 -1.36 4.45 -21.76
CA GLN A 343 -2.50 4.13 -22.60
C GLN A 343 -3.45 5.33 -22.65
N ALA A 344 -3.64 6.00 -21.51
CA ALA A 344 -4.28 7.31 -21.39
C ALA A 344 -3.21 8.42 -21.48
N LYS A 345 -2.83 8.84 -22.70
CA LYS A 345 -1.79 9.86 -22.89
C LYS A 345 -2.29 11.24 -22.44
N GLU A 346 -1.72 11.75 -21.35
CA GLU A 346 -2.00 13.10 -20.86
C GLU A 346 -0.84 13.62 -19.98
N ASP A 347 -0.80 14.93 -19.78
CA ASP A 347 0.16 15.52 -18.85
C ASP A 347 -0.24 15.21 -17.40
N ILE A 348 0.62 14.47 -16.71
CA ILE A 348 0.41 14.03 -15.32
C ILE A 348 0.98 15.01 -14.29
N GLY A 349 1.51 16.17 -14.71
CA GLY A 349 2.10 17.15 -13.82
C GLY A 349 3.43 16.71 -13.20
N ALA A 350 4.16 15.80 -13.86
CA ALA A 350 5.48 15.34 -13.41
C ALA A 350 6.54 16.44 -13.58
N THR A 351 6.60 17.10 -14.74
CA THR A 351 7.58 18.16 -15.06
C THR A 351 6.94 19.55 -15.17
N THR A 352 5.66 19.62 -15.50
CA THR A 352 4.86 20.86 -15.62
C THR A 352 3.99 21.10 -14.39
N TRP A 353 3.45 22.32 -14.28
CA TRP A 353 2.35 22.66 -13.38
C TRP A 353 1.04 22.62 -14.19
N LEU A 354 0.03 21.94 -13.66
CA LEU A 354 -1.28 21.79 -14.30
C LEU A 354 -2.25 22.87 -13.81
N LYS A 355 -3.18 23.30 -14.66
CA LYS A 355 -4.23 24.26 -14.28
C LYS A 355 -5.39 23.59 -13.51
N GLU A 356 -5.56 22.29 -13.72
CA GLU A 356 -6.58 21.45 -13.09
C GLU A 356 -6.00 20.04 -12.87
N LEU A 357 -6.65 19.24 -12.04
CA LEU A 357 -6.31 17.82 -11.92
C LEU A 357 -6.62 17.10 -13.25
N PRO A 358 -5.83 16.08 -13.66
CA PRO A 358 -6.13 15.31 -14.87
C PRO A 358 -7.57 14.78 -14.87
N GLY A 359 -8.26 14.93 -16.00
CA GLY A 359 -9.69 14.62 -16.13
C GLY A 359 -10.64 15.71 -15.67
N GLY A 360 -10.17 16.90 -15.30
CA GLY A 360 -11.00 18.01 -14.84
C GLY A 360 -11.64 17.73 -13.47
N VAL A 361 -10.99 16.89 -12.66
CA VAL A 361 -11.52 16.47 -11.35
C VAL A 361 -11.58 17.68 -10.41
N MET A 362 -12.78 17.91 -9.86
CA MET A 362 -13.00 18.98 -8.89
C MET A 362 -12.46 18.61 -7.53
N VAL A 363 -11.78 19.56 -6.89
CA VAL A 363 -11.31 19.40 -5.50
C VAL A 363 -12.49 19.59 -4.55
N ALA A 364 -12.77 18.58 -3.75
CA ALA A 364 -13.85 18.53 -2.77
C ALA A 364 -13.33 18.62 -1.33
#